data_AF-A0A8S2DCM0-F1
#
_entry.id   AF-A0A8S2DCM0-F1
#
_cell.length_a   1.000
_cell.length_b   1.000
_cell.length_c   1.000
_cell.angle_alpha   90.00
_cell.angle_beta   90.00
_cell.angle_gamma   90.00
#
_symmetry.space_group_name_H-M   'P 1'
#
loop_
_entity.id
_entity.type
_entity.pdbx_description
1 polymer ?
#
loop_
_entity_poly.entity_id
_entity_poly.type
_entity_poly.pdbx_seq_one_letter_code
_entity_poly.pdbx_strand_id
1 'polypeptide(L)'
;MWTSNRCCYWQGCSDVIGGVGHIVEIDESSWTKRKYNRGRAIGNQWIFGGTNRDTGECFPVTVDRRDAATILPIILSLLCESND
;
A
#
# COMPACT_ATOMS: atom_id res chain seq x y z
N MET A 1 22.73 7.23 -18.53
CA MET A 1 22.81 7.37 -17.06
C MET A 1 21.39 7.56 -16.52
N TRP A 2 20.55 6.51 -16.66
CA TRP A 2 19.21 6.40 -16.10
C TRP A 2 18.93 4.89 -16.07
N THR A 3 19.30 4.22 -14.99
CA THR A 3 18.90 2.82 -14.77
C THR A 3 18.28 2.76 -13.38
N SER A 4 16.98 3.00 -13.32
CA SER A 4 16.14 2.51 -12.24
C SER A 4 14.78 2.17 -12.84
N ASN A 5 14.74 1.04 -13.56
CA ASN A 5 13.50 0.37 -13.95
C ASN A 5 13.05 -0.55 -12.81
N ARG A 6 12.73 0.01 -11.64
CA ARG A 6 11.99 -0.73 -10.62
C ARG A 6 10.75 0.06 -10.23
N CYS A 7 9.83 0.12 -11.20
CA CYS A 7 8.41 0.25 -10.91
C CYS A 7 7.96 -1.09 -10.35
N CYS A 8 7.44 -1.07 -9.13
CA CYS A 8 7.12 -2.20 -8.25
C CYS A 8 6.51 -3.39 -9.00
N TYR A 9 7.29 -4.46 -9.20
CA TYR A 9 6.76 -5.73 -9.71
C TYR A 9 6.10 -6.47 -8.55
N TRP A 10 4.88 -6.95 -8.81
CA TRP A 10 4.06 -7.85 -7.98
C TRP A 10 4.71 -9.24 -7.81
N GLN A 11 5.94 -9.31 -7.34
CA GLN A 11 6.57 -10.57 -6.95
C GLN A 11 6.73 -10.56 -5.44
N GLY A 12 6.09 -11.55 -4.82
CA GLY A 12 5.83 -11.64 -3.39
C GLY A 12 7.03 -11.31 -2.53
N CYS A 13 6.86 -10.29 -1.69
CA CYS A 13 7.71 -10.04 -0.55
C CYS A 13 6.85 -10.39 0.67
N SER A 14 7.18 -11.51 1.29
CA SER A 14 6.62 -11.98 2.56
C SER A 14 7.51 -11.53 3.72
N ASP A 15 8.07 -10.32 3.61
CA ASP A 15 8.82 -9.67 4.67
C ASP A 15 7.93 -8.58 5.25
N VAL A 16 7.91 -8.48 6.58
CA VAL A 16 7.15 -7.44 7.27
C VAL A 16 7.75 -6.10 6.84
N ILE A 17 6.98 -5.30 6.08
CA ILE A 17 7.41 -3.97 5.65
C ILE A 17 7.17 -3.01 6.82
N GLY A 18 8.18 -2.84 7.67
CA GLY A 18 8.10 -2.05 8.90
C GLY A 18 9.08 -2.54 9.98
N GLY A 19 9.01 -1.94 11.17
CA GLY A 19 9.88 -2.30 12.32
C GLY A 19 10.73 -1.13 12.82
N VAL A 20 11.37 -1.33 13.99
CA VAL A 20 12.22 -0.32 14.62
C VAL A 20 13.39 0.02 13.70
N GLY A 21 13.51 1.30 13.33
CA GLY A 21 14.57 1.79 12.45
C GLY A 21 14.21 1.82 10.96
N HIS A 22 13.03 1.35 10.56
CA HIS A 22 12.54 1.45 9.19
C HIS A 22 11.59 2.62 9.01
N ILE A 23 11.77 3.37 7.91
CA ILE A 23 10.86 4.46 7.52
C ILE A 23 9.99 3.97 6.37
N VAL A 24 8.70 3.81 6.65
CA VAL A 24 7.69 3.43 5.67
C VAL A 24 6.86 4.66 5.28
N GLU A 25 6.78 4.94 3.99
CA GLU A 25 5.81 5.89 3.44
C GLU A 25 4.48 5.20 3.26
N ILE A 26 3.38 5.85 3.66
CA ILE A 26 2.03 5.32 3.56
C ILE A 26 1.26 6.16 2.54
N ASP A 27 0.57 5.51 1.61
CA ASP A 27 -0.24 6.18 0.59
C ASP A 27 -1.64 5.55 0.46
N GLU A 28 -2.60 6.38 0.05
CA GLU A 28 -3.98 5.99 -0.21
C GLU A 28 -4.33 6.26 -1.67
N SER A 29 -4.49 5.19 -2.44
CA SER A 29 -4.82 5.26 -3.86
C SER A 29 -6.25 4.79 -4.11
N SER A 30 -7.10 5.66 -4.69
CA SER A 30 -8.44 5.25 -5.11
C SER A 30 -8.38 4.56 -6.47
N TRP A 31 -8.68 3.26 -6.49
CA TRP A 31 -8.80 2.48 -7.69
C TRP A 31 -10.23 2.58 -8.24
N THR A 32 -10.41 3.53 -9.16
CA THR A 32 -11.65 3.73 -9.91
C THR A 32 -11.41 3.46 -11.40
N LYS A 33 -12.41 2.95 -12.11
CA LYS A 33 -12.41 3.01 -13.60
C LYS A 33 -12.97 4.39 -13.99
N ARG A 34 -12.52 5.16 -14.98
CA ARG A 34 -11.32 5.28 -15.83
C ARG A 34 -11.42 6.67 -16.50
N LYS A 35 -10.42 7.12 -17.26
CA LYS A 35 -10.64 8.16 -18.28
C LYS A 35 -11.44 7.58 -19.47
N TYR A 36 -12.47 8.31 -19.90
CA TYR A 36 -13.57 7.90 -20.80
C TYR A 36 -14.62 6.94 -20.21
N ASN A 37 -14.87 7.03 -18.90
CA ASN A 37 -15.93 6.35 -18.14
C ASN A 37 -17.36 6.54 -18.71
N ARG A 38 -17.63 6.11 -19.95
CA ARG A 38 -18.94 6.28 -20.57
C ARG A 38 -19.98 5.47 -19.80
N GLY A 39 -20.81 6.20 -19.04
CA GLY A 39 -22.10 5.81 -18.48
C GLY A 39 -22.08 4.84 -17.29
N ARG A 40 -20.94 4.29 -16.85
CA ARG A 40 -20.92 3.27 -15.80
C ARG A 40 -20.18 3.75 -14.55
N ALA A 41 -20.92 4.01 -13.49
CA ALA A 41 -20.36 4.12 -12.15
C ALA A 41 -20.07 2.70 -11.63
N ILE A 42 -18.81 2.29 -11.62
CA ILE A 42 -18.36 1.09 -10.90
C ILE A 42 -17.87 1.57 -9.54
N GLY A 43 -18.21 0.83 -8.48
CA GLY A 43 -17.84 1.17 -7.10
C GLY A 43 -16.34 1.47 -6.97
N ASN A 44 -16.04 2.49 -6.17
CA ASN A 44 -14.67 2.88 -5.89
C ASN A 44 -14.05 1.84 -4.96
N GLN A 45 -13.01 1.15 -5.43
CA GLN A 45 -12.16 0.35 -4.54
C GLN A 45 -11.05 1.24 -4.03
N TRP A 46 -10.77 1.19 -2.73
CA TRP A 46 -9.59 1.86 -2.19
C TRP A 46 -8.45 0.87 -2.06
N ILE A 47 -7.25 1.33 -2.36
CA ILE A 47 -6.01 0.61 -2.11
C ILE A 47 -5.25 1.47 -1.10
N PHE A 48 -5.04 0.90 0.07
CA PHE A 48 -4.14 1.42 1.08
C PHE A 48 -2.80 0.70 0.93
N GLY A 49 -1.69 1.40 1.00
CA GLY A 49 -0.42 0.72 0.97
C GLY A 49 0.71 1.53 1.55
N GLY A 50 1.88 0.91 1.61
CA GLY A 50 3.08 1.62 1.99
C GLY A 50 4.32 1.09 1.29
N THR A 51 5.36 1.91 1.27
CA THR A 51 6.65 1.61 0.66
C THR A 51 7.76 1.92 1.65
N ASN A 52 8.68 0.97 1.87
CA ASN A 52 9.88 1.22 2.65
C ASN A 52 10.84 2.10 1.85
N ARG A 53 11.31 3.21 2.43
CA ARG A 53 12.22 4.14 1.74
C ARG A 53 13.57 3.53 1.40
N ASP A 54 14.05 2.60 2.21
CA ASP A 54 15.40 2.06 2.09
C ASP A 54 15.44 0.90 1.09
N THR A 55 14.45 0.01 1.13
CA THR A 55 14.40 -1.20 0.28
C THR A 55 13.60 -0.97 -1.01
N GLY A 56 12.66 -0.02 -1.01
CA GLY A 56 11.71 0.19 -2.10
C GLY A 56 10.62 -0.89 -2.19
N GLU A 57 10.51 -1.76 -1.18
CA GLU A 57 9.46 -2.77 -1.10
C GLU A 57 8.14 -2.11 -0.73
N CYS A 58 7.05 -2.58 -1.36
CA CYS A 58 5.72 -2.03 -1.14
C CYS A 58 4.67 -3.10 -0.83
N PHE A 59 3.70 -2.78 0.02
CA PHE A 59 2.53 -3.61 0.30
C PHE A 59 1.24 -2.87 -0.10
N PRO A 60 0.47 -3.41 -1.05
CA PRO A 60 -0.87 -2.92 -1.34
C PRO A 60 -1.94 -3.78 -0.62
N VAL A 61 -2.86 -3.12 0.09
CA VAL A 61 -4.02 -3.70 0.78
C VAL A 61 -5.28 -3.07 0.23
N THR A 62 -6.19 -3.88 -0.29
CA THR A 62 -7.51 -3.40 -0.72
C THR A 62 -8.38 -3.14 0.50
N VAL A 63 -8.94 -1.94 0.60
CA VAL A 63 -9.89 -1.56 1.64
C VAL A 63 -11.19 -1.05 1.01
N ASP A 64 -12.31 -1.38 1.64
CA ASP A 64 -13.63 -0.95 1.14
C ASP A 64 -13.93 0.49 1.54
N ARG A 65 -13.39 0.94 2.67
CA ARG A 65 -13.63 2.26 3.26
C ARG A 65 -12.32 2.93 3.67
N ARG A 66 -12.24 4.22 3.39
CA ARG A 66 -11.12 5.11 3.75
C ARG A 66 -11.44 5.85 5.05
N ASP A 67 -11.72 5.12 6.11
CA ASP A 67 -11.91 5.68 7.44
C ASP A 67 -10.79 5.23 8.39
N ALA A 68 -10.56 6.04 9.41
CA ALA A 68 -9.53 5.75 10.41
C ALA A 68 -9.78 4.39 11.10
N ALA A 69 -11.04 3.98 11.24
CA ALA A 69 -11.41 2.69 11.80
C ALA A 69 -10.91 1.50 10.96
N THR A 70 -10.85 1.64 9.62
CA THR A 70 -10.31 0.62 8.72
C THR A 70 -8.79 0.71 8.58
N ILE A 71 -8.24 1.93 8.55
CA ILE A 71 -6.81 2.16 8.28
C ILE A 71 -5.92 1.97 9.51
N LEU A 72 -6.34 2.44 10.69
CA LEU A 72 -5.53 2.35 11.91
C LEU A 72 -5.16 0.91 12.30
N PRO A 73 -6.05 -0.09 12.21
CA PRO A 73 -5.68 -1.49 12.47
C PRO A 73 -4.60 -2.00 11.52
N ILE A 74 -4.64 -1.60 10.25
CA ILE A 74 -3.63 -1.99 9.24
C ILE A 74 -2.29 -1.37 9.61
N ILE A 75 -2.25 -0.08 9.93
CA ILE A 75 -1.02 0.60 10.37
C ILE A 75 -0.46 -0.06 11.64
N LEU A 76 -1.31 -0.36 12.62
CA LEU A 76 -0.89 -0.98 13.87
C LEU A 76 -0.30 -2.37 13.65
N SER A 77 -0.85 -3.15 12.71
CA SER A 77 -0.31 -4.47 12.36
C SER A 77 1.11 -4.42 11.77
N LEU A 78 1.51 -3.29 11.20
CA LEU A 78 2.86 -3.07 10.65
C LEU A 78 3.87 -2.61 11.70
N LEU A 79 3.40 -2.15 12.87
CA LEU A 79 4.23 -1.67 13.97
C LEU A 79 4.44 -2.74 15.06
N CYS A 80 3.68 -3.83 15.04
CA CYS A 80 3.78 -4.89 16.04
C CYS A 80 4.85 -5.90 15.61
N GLU A 81 6.08 -5.70 16.09
CA GLU A 81 7.11 -6.72 16.05
C GLU A 81 6.64 -7.91 16.90
N SER A 82 6.57 -9.10 16.29
CA SER A 82 6.41 -10.38 16.98
C SER A 82 7.54 -10.52 17.99
N ASN A 83 7.24 -10.27 19.27
CA ASN A 83 8.12 -10.62 20.38
C ASN A 83 7.85 -12.10 20.70
N ASP A 84 8.51 -12.99 19.96
CA ASP A 84 8.73 -14.38 20.35
C ASP A 84 10.24 -14.62 20.53
#